data_AF-A0A540W0E7-F1
#
_entry.id   AF-A0A540W0E7-F1
#
_cell.length_a   1.000
_cell.length_b   1.000
_cell.length_c   1.000
_cell.angle_alpha   90.00
_cell.angle_beta   90.00
_cell.angle_gamma   90.00
#
_symmetry.space_group_name_H-M   'P 1'
#
loop_
_entity.id
_entity.type
_entity.pdbx_description
1 polymer ?
#
loop_
_entity_poly.entity_id
_entity_poly.type
_entity_poly.pdbx_seq_one_letter_code
_entity_poly.pdbx_strand_id
1 'polypeptide(L)'
;MIHMLEHGDHSHGYHLFDLQSGRTSQFLHSYRKFLRQPARRLRLVASECPACPGCQYDDVAVVRDALEEIVSFLPLLARAELRRLLVDLDAEFGRRTLHDPDPSHWVDWSGNPYPWWHRRLYVGG
;
A
#
# COMPACT_ATOMS: atom_id res chain seq x y z
N MET A 1 -35.90 14.43 16.80
CA MET A 1 -34.89 15.25 16.09
C MET A 1 -34.22 14.31 15.09
N ILE A 2 -34.66 14.40 13.84
CA ILE A 2 -34.21 13.55 12.74
C ILE A 2 -32.99 14.21 12.11
N HIS A 3 -31.89 13.48 11.98
CA HIS A 3 -30.95 13.65 10.87
C HIS A 3 -30.42 12.27 10.47
N MET A 4 -31.12 11.71 9.49
CA MET A 4 -30.65 10.64 8.62
C MET A 4 -30.28 11.33 7.30
N LEU A 5 -29.03 11.19 6.88
CA LEU A 5 -28.45 11.43 5.55
C LEU A 5 -27.17 10.59 5.58
N GLU A 6 -27.22 9.30 5.27
CA GLU A 6 -27.14 8.77 3.90
C GLU A 6 -26.13 9.53 3.01
N HIS A 7 -24.87 9.15 3.15
CA HIS A 7 -23.87 9.07 2.08
C HIS A 7 -22.89 7.99 2.55
N GLY A 8 -22.86 6.78 2.00
CA GLY A 8 -22.78 6.46 0.58
C GLY A 8 -21.52 5.61 0.46
N ASP A 9 -21.70 4.35 0.07
CA ASP A 9 -20.72 3.50 -0.60
C ASP A 9 -19.27 4.08 -0.69
N HIS A 10 -18.45 3.83 0.33
CA HIS A 10 -17.01 4.19 0.30
C HIS A 10 -16.17 3.15 -0.44
N SER A 11 -16.80 2.36 -1.33
CA SER A 11 -16.09 1.57 -2.32
C SER A 11 -16.25 2.26 -3.67
N HIS A 12 -15.16 2.37 -4.43
CA HIS A 12 -15.15 2.68 -5.87
C HIS A 12 -15.02 4.14 -6.36
N GLY A 13 -14.49 5.08 -5.56
CA GLY A 13 -14.41 6.50 -5.94
C GLY A 13 -13.08 7.04 -6.52
N TYR A 14 -11.93 6.37 -6.29
CA TYR A 14 -10.61 6.92 -6.66
C TYR A 14 -9.90 6.18 -7.82
N HIS A 15 -10.53 5.12 -8.36
CA HIS A 15 -9.90 4.09 -9.20
C HIS A 15 -9.45 4.51 -10.62
N LEU A 16 -9.92 5.64 -11.17
CA LEU A 16 -9.60 5.99 -12.57
C LEU A 16 -8.46 7.01 -12.72
N PHE A 17 -8.11 7.77 -11.68
CA PHE A 17 -7.02 8.74 -11.75
C PHE A 17 -5.63 8.11 -11.60
N ASP A 18 -5.55 6.88 -11.08
CA ASP A 18 -4.30 6.19 -10.76
C ASP A 18 -3.66 5.43 -11.93
N LEU A 19 -4.39 5.27 -13.04
CA LEU A 19 -3.92 4.59 -14.26
C LEU A 19 -3.15 5.48 -15.25
N GLN A 20 -2.73 6.68 -14.84
CA GLN A 20 -1.77 7.44 -15.63
C GLN A 20 -0.36 6.84 -15.44
N SER A 21 0.38 6.63 -16.53
CA SER A 21 1.75 6.11 -16.53
C SER A 21 2.71 6.86 -15.58
N GLY A 22 2.44 8.15 -15.34
CA GLY A 22 3.14 8.97 -14.36
C GLY A 22 3.00 8.49 -12.91
N ARG A 23 1.82 7.99 -12.52
CA ARG A 23 1.55 7.53 -11.15
C ARG A 23 2.15 6.17 -10.86
N THR A 24 2.09 5.23 -11.82
CA THR A 24 2.82 3.95 -11.70
C THR A 24 4.31 4.19 -11.48
N SER A 25 4.91 5.10 -12.25
CA SER A 25 6.33 5.45 -12.12
C SER A 25 6.65 6.10 -10.77
N GLN A 26 5.75 6.96 -10.27
CA GLN A 26 5.87 7.59 -8.95
C GLN A 26 5.82 6.55 -7.83
N PHE A 27 4.87 5.62 -7.85
CA PHE A 27 4.77 4.58 -6.83
C PHE A 27 5.97 3.63 -6.85
N LEU A 28 6.45 3.23 -8.04
CA LEU A 28 7.68 2.46 -8.16
C LEU A 28 8.90 3.22 -7.64
N HIS A 29 8.98 4.54 -7.88
CA HIS A 29 10.03 5.37 -7.34
C HIS A 29 9.97 5.42 -5.80
N SER A 30 8.81 5.67 -5.23
CA SER A 30 8.60 5.72 -3.77
C SER A 30 8.95 4.38 -3.11
N TYR A 31 8.49 3.27 -3.68
CA TYR A 31 8.78 1.93 -3.16
C TYR A 31 10.28 1.64 -3.18
N ARG A 32 10.97 1.92 -4.29
CA ARG A 32 12.43 1.81 -4.39
C ARG A 32 13.18 2.79 -3.49
N LYS A 33 12.64 3.98 -3.25
CA LYS A 33 13.24 4.99 -2.36
C LYS A 33 13.20 4.48 -0.92
N PHE A 34 12.08 3.93 -0.47
CA PHE A 34 11.97 3.29 0.84
C PHE A 34 13.01 2.16 0.98
N LEU A 35 13.07 1.26 0.00
CA LEU A 35 14.02 0.14 -0.02
C LEU A 35 15.49 0.53 -0.21
N ARG A 36 15.82 1.81 -0.40
CA ARG A 36 17.21 2.30 -0.48
C ARG A 36 17.68 3.05 0.77
N GLN A 37 16.81 3.24 1.77
CA GLN A 37 17.19 3.88 3.03
C GLN A 37 18.37 3.14 3.71
N PRO A 38 19.21 3.79 4.53
CA PRO A 38 20.45 3.18 5.03
C PRO A 38 20.31 2.18 6.21
N ALA A 39 19.10 1.79 6.64
CA ALA A 39 18.94 0.92 7.82
C ALA A 39 18.85 -0.59 7.50
N ARG A 40 19.58 -1.46 8.21
CA ARG A 40 19.51 -2.93 8.00
C ARG A 40 18.10 -3.51 8.13
N ARG A 41 17.30 -2.97 9.06
CA ARG A 41 15.88 -3.30 9.23
C ARG A 41 15.06 -2.01 9.23
N LEU A 42 14.18 -1.86 8.26
CA LEU A 42 13.26 -0.74 8.12
C LEU A 42 11.98 -1.01 8.90
N ARG A 43 11.44 0.04 9.51
CA ARG A 43 10.08 0.07 10.04
C ARG A 43 9.21 0.88 9.09
N LEU A 44 7.94 0.52 9.02
CA LEU A 44 6.97 1.29 8.27
C LEU A 44 6.62 2.56 9.06
N VAL A 45 6.19 3.59 8.37
CA VAL A 45 5.71 4.81 8.99
C VAL A 45 4.33 5.05 8.41
N ALA A 46 3.32 5.08 9.28
CA ALA A 46 1.97 5.42 8.86
C ALA A 46 1.95 6.88 8.41
N SER A 47 1.16 7.19 7.40
CA SER A 47 0.95 8.57 6.99
C SER A 47 0.34 9.37 8.16
N GLU A 48 0.85 10.57 8.41
CA GLU A 48 0.27 11.50 9.39
C GLU A 48 -1.12 11.99 8.97
N CYS A 49 -1.45 11.90 7.68
CA CYS A 49 -2.70 12.37 7.10
C CYS A 49 -3.27 11.32 6.14
N PRO A 50 -3.74 10.16 6.64
CA PRO A 50 -4.15 9.03 5.80
C PRO A 50 -5.43 9.31 4.99
N ALA A 51 -6.28 10.24 5.43
CA ALA A 51 -7.48 10.65 4.70
C ALA A 51 -7.20 11.68 3.59
N CYS A 52 -5.98 12.24 3.53
CA CYS A 52 -5.64 13.25 2.54
C CYS A 52 -5.23 12.60 1.21
N PRO A 53 -5.86 12.97 0.08
CA PRO A 53 -5.43 12.52 -1.24
C PRO A 53 -3.96 12.89 -1.49
N GLY A 54 -3.12 11.90 -1.74
CA GLY A 54 -1.68 12.09 -1.92
C GLY A 54 -0.87 11.76 -0.68
N CYS A 55 -1.13 12.38 0.47
CA CYS A 55 -0.32 12.14 1.68
C CYS A 55 -0.44 10.72 2.21
N GLN A 56 -1.53 10.00 1.91
CA GLN A 56 -1.67 8.58 2.24
C GLN A 56 -0.50 7.73 1.70
N TYR A 57 0.11 8.15 0.59
CA TYR A 57 1.23 7.45 -0.05
C TYR A 57 2.60 7.73 0.62
N ASP A 58 2.64 8.50 1.70
CA ASP A 58 3.80 8.55 2.59
C ASP A 58 3.98 7.21 3.34
N ASP A 59 2.89 6.44 3.50
CA ASP A 59 2.95 5.04 3.92
C ASP A 59 3.30 4.12 2.73
N VAL A 60 4.45 3.46 2.83
CA VAL A 60 4.94 2.54 1.81
C VAL A 60 4.03 1.32 1.60
N ALA A 61 3.28 0.88 2.60
CA ALA A 61 2.32 -0.21 2.43
C ALA A 61 1.13 0.23 1.56
N VAL A 62 0.68 1.48 1.72
CA VAL A 62 -0.36 2.09 0.85
C VAL A 62 0.17 2.29 -0.58
N VAL A 63 1.46 2.64 -0.75
CA VAL A 63 2.10 2.63 -2.08
C VAL A 63 2.05 1.24 -2.72
N ARG A 64 2.22 0.16 -1.92
CA ARG A 64 2.15 -1.20 -2.42
C ARG A 64 0.72 -1.63 -2.77
N ASP A 65 -0.29 -1.16 -2.03
CA ASP A 65 -1.70 -1.34 -2.38
C ASP A 65 -2.01 -0.72 -3.75
N ALA A 66 -1.58 0.52 -3.98
CA ALA A 66 -1.78 1.21 -5.26
C ALA A 66 -1.10 0.45 -6.43
N LEU A 67 0.08 -0.13 -6.21
CA LEU A 67 0.74 -0.98 -7.21
C LEU A 67 -0.02 -2.29 -7.47
N GLU A 68 -0.62 -2.91 -6.45
CA GLU A 68 -1.46 -4.11 -6.62
C GLU A 68 -2.74 -3.78 -7.40
N GLU A 69 -3.34 -2.65 -7.09
CA GLU A 69 -4.51 -2.14 -7.78
C GLU A 69 -4.22 -1.90 -9.26
N ILE A 70 -3.13 -1.20 -9.59
CA ILE A 70 -2.68 -0.99 -10.97
C ILE A 70 -2.50 -2.34 -11.70
N VAL A 71 -1.85 -3.31 -11.05
CA VAL A 71 -1.68 -4.67 -11.61
C VAL A 71 -3.04 -5.30 -11.97
N SER A 72 -4.08 -5.10 -11.15
CA SER A 72 -5.42 -5.66 -11.40
C SER A 72 -6.05 -5.13 -12.69
N PHE A 73 -5.80 -3.86 -13.04
CA PHE A 73 -6.36 -3.20 -14.22
C PHE A 73 -5.56 -3.38 -15.52
N LEU A 74 -4.29 -3.79 -15.44
CA LEU A 74 -3.45 -3.89 -16.63
C LEU A 74 -3.84 -5.06 -17.57
N PRO A 75 -3.63 -4.91 -18.90
CA PRO A 75 -3.68 -6.03 -19.84
C PRO A 75 -2.65 -7.12 -19.48
N LEU A 76 -2.90 -8.35 -19.93
CA LEU A 76 -2.15 -9.54 -19.50
C LEU A 76 -0.62 -9.40 -19.58
N LEU A 77 -0.09 -8.86 -20.68
CA LEU A 77 1.35 -8.71 -20.88
C LEU A 77 1.96 -7.66 -19.92
N ALA A 78 1.39 -6.46 -19.87
CA ALA A 78 1.84 -5.39 -18.97
C ALA A 78 1.72 -5.81 -17.49
N ARG A 79 0.65 -6.55 -17.15
CA ARG A 79 0.46 -7.13 -15.82
C ARG A 79 1.58 -8.10 -15.46
N ALA A 80 1.97 -8.97 -16.39
CA ALA A 80 3.05 -9.94 -16.16
C ALA A 80 4.41 -9.26 -15.96
N GLU A 81 4.70 -8.22 -16.76
CA GLU A 81 5.92 -7.43 -16.62
C GLU A 81 5.99 -6.70 -15.28
N LEU A 82 4.92 -6.00 -14.89
CA LEU A 82 4.88 -5.30 -13.61
C LEU A 82 4.98 -6.27 -12.43
N ARG A 83 4.29 -7.41 -12.49
CA ARG A 83 4.40 -8.45 -11.44
C ARG A 83 5.83 -8.98 -11.28
N ARG A 84 6.54 -9.26 -12.39
CA ARG A 84 7.95 -9.70 -12.31
C ARG A 84 8.82 -8.68 -11.59
N LEU A 85 8.64 -7.40 -11.89
CA LEU A 85 9.36 -6.32 -11.23
C LEU A 85 9.00 -6.22 -9.74
N LEU A 86 7.72 -6.39 -9.38
CA LEU A 86 7.28 -6.35 -7.99
C LEU A 86 7.79 -7.54 -7.19
N VAL A 87 7.97 -8.73 -7.76
CA VAL A 87 8.48 -9.91 -7.06
C VAL A 87 9.82 -9.63 -6.39
N ASP A 88 10.78 -9.02 -7.12
CA ASP A 88 12.10 -8.72 -6.57
C ASP A 88 12.04 -7.63 -5.48
N LEU A 89 11.18 -6.62 -5.68
CA LEU A 89 10.98 -5.55 -4.71
C LEU A 89 10.28 -6.04 -3.45
N ASP A 90 9.29 -6.92 -3.58
CA ASP A 90 8.54 -7.52 -2.49
C ASP A 90 9.41 -8.49 -1.67
N ALA A 91 10.30 -9.23 -2.34
CA ALA A 91 11.32 -10.03 -1.67
C ALA A 91 12.24 -9.15 -0.82
N GLU A 92 12.73 -8.03 -1.38
CA GLU A 92 13.57 -7.10 -0.64
C GLU A 92 12.82 -6.41 0.50
N PHE A 93 11.56 -6.02 0.28
CA PHE A 93 10.70 -5.48 1.31
C PHE A 93 10.53 -6.46 2.47
N GLY A 94 10.25 -7.74 2.18
CA GLY A 94 10.16 -8.79 3.18
C GLY A 94 11.47 -9.02 3.94
N ARG A 95 12.63 -8.93 3.27
CA ARG A 95 13.94 -9.05 3.92
C ARG A 95 14.25 -7.85 4.81
N ARG A 96 13.90 -6.64 4.37
CA ARG A 96 14.27 -5.40 5.04
C ARG A 96 13.29 -4.97 6.12
N THR A 97 12.03 -5.39 6.06
CA THR A 97 11.03 -5.09 7.08
C THR A 97 10.90 -6.25 8.06
N LEU A 98 10.46 -5.95 9.29
CA LEU A 98 10.20 -6.97 10.30
C LEU A 98 8.72 -7.31 10.29
N HIS A 99 8.41 -8.60 10.35
CA HIS A 99 7.06 -9.09 10.56
C HIS A 99 6.52 -8.63 11.92
N ASP A 100 5.28 -8.17 11.96
CA ASP A 100 4.61 -7.87 13.22
C ASP A 100 4.26 -9.19 13.94
N PRO A 101 4.72 -9.44 15.18
CA PRO A 101 4.41 -10.69 15.88
C PRO A 101 2.97 -10.78 16.39
N ASP A 102 2.22 -9.69 16.50
CA ASP A 102 0.87 -9.68 17.06
C ASP A 102 -0.20 -9.90 15.97
N PRO A 103 -0.89 -11.04 15.95
CA PRO A 103 -1.91 -11.32 14.94
C PRO A 103 -3.14 -10.41 15.02
N SER A 104 -3.38 -9.76 16.16
CA SER A 104 -4.49 -8.83 16.31
C SER A 104 -4.33 -7.58 15.43
N HIS A 105 -3.09 -7.24 15.04
CA HIS A 105 -2.78 -6.14 14.12
C HIS A 105 -2.94 -6.52 12.64
N TRP A 106 -3.18 -7.80 12.33
CA TRP A 106 -3.20 -8.27 10.94
C TRP A 106 -4.59 -8.26 10.31
N VAL A 107 -5.62 -7.80 11.03
CA VAL A 107 -7.00 -7.79 10.59
C VAL A 107 -7.61 -6.39 10.67
N ASP A 108 -8.54 -6.10 9.76
CA ASP A 108 -9.37 -4.90 9.84
C ASP A 108 -10.44 -5.00 10.93
N TRP A 109 -11.22 -3.93 11.11
CA TRP A 109 -12.30 -3.86 12.09
C TRP A 109 -13.43 -4.89 11.85
N SER A 110 -13.51 -5.48 10.65
CA SER A 110 -14.45 -6.53 10.28
C SER A 110 -13.86 -7.94 10.41
N GLY A 111 -12.58 -8.06 10.79
CA GLY A 111 -11.87 -9.34 10.90
C GLY A 111 -11.28 -9.85 9.59
N ASN A 112 -11.29 -9.05 8.51
CA ASN A 112 -10.64 -9.44 7.26
C ASN A 112 -9.12 -9.25 7.38
N PRO A 113 -8.31 -10.21 6.92
CA PRO A 113 -6.87 -10.11 7.03
C PRO A 113 -6.30 -9.07 6.06
N TYR A 114 -5.47 -8.17 6.56
CA TYR A 114 -4.70 -7.24 5.72
C TYR A 114 -3.76 -8.00 4.79
N PRO A 115 -3.40 -7.41 3.63
CA PRO A 115 -2.31 -7.92 2.81
C PRO A 115 -1.01 -8.09 3.62
N TRP A 116 -0.17 -9.04 3.23
CA TRP A 116 1.00 -9.41 4.03
C TRP A 116 2.00 -8.25 4.22
N TRP A 117 2.04 -7.28 3.31
CA TRP A 117 2.95 -6.12 3.39
C TRP A 117 2.53 -5.10 4.47
N HIS A 118 1.28 -5.13 4.93
CA HIS A 118 0.80 -4.38 6.10
C HIS A 118 1.11 -5.09 7.42
N ARG A 119 1.40 -6.40 7.40
CA ARG A 119 1.72 -7.21 8.59
C ARG A 119 3.19 -7.03 8.98
N ARG A 120 3.61 -5.77 9.14
CA ARG A 120 4.99 -5.36 9.40
C ARG A 120 5.02 -4.36 10.54
N LEU A 121 6.14 -4.30 11.24
CA LEU A 121 6.30 -3.35 12.34
C LEU A 121 6.31 -1.90 11.82
N TYR A 122 5.38 -1.11 12.35
CA TYR A 122 5.32 0.34 12.20
C TYR A 122 6.14 1.05 13.27
N VAL A 123 6.58 2.27 13.01
CA VAL A 123 7.13 3.17 14.03
C VAL A 123 5.98 3.54 14.99
N GLY A 124 6.18 3.26 16.28
CA GLY A 124 5.17 3.52 17.31
C GLY A 124 4.27 2.33 17.66
N GLY A 125 4.46 1.18 16.99
CA GLY A 125 3.92 -0.12 17.39
C GLY A 125 4.86 -0.94 18.25
#